data_AF-A0A7C7QEQ0-F1
#
_entry.id   AF-A0A7C7QEQ0-F1
#
_cell.length_a   1.000
_cell.length_b   1.000
_cell.length_c   1.000
_cell.angle_alpha   90.00
_cell.angle_beta   90.00
_cell.angle_gamma   90.00
#
_symmetry.space_group_name_H-M   'P 1'
#
loop_
_entity.id
_entity.type
_entity.pdbx_description
1 polymer ?
#
loop_
_entity_poly.entity_id
_entity_poly.type
_entity_poly.pdbx_seq_one_letter_code
_entity_poly.pdbx_strand_id
1 'polypeptide(L)'
;MASYSLFAYAFGLLGFMLVKVLVPGYFARQDTRTPVRVGLIAMAVNMIGNVLAVLALLWLDFPGPHMGLAMATAFSSLVNAGLLWRGLRRQGVYRPADGWGRLLVQVAIAGAGMGLVLWWLGGDLADWLVAGTWPRIVRLAWLVPLGAAVYVVLLWLQGVRLSRLRRPLIG
;
A
#
# COMPACT_ATOMS: atom_id res chain seq x y z
N MET A 1 -4.21 20.48 -0.88
CA MET A 1 -4.89 19.89 0.31
C MET A 1 -5.18 18.40 0.14
N ALA A 2 -5.83 17.94 -0.94
CA ALA A 2 -6.09 16.50 -1.17
C ALA A 2 -4.84 15.62 -1.39
N SER A 3 -3.74 16.19 -1.87
CA SER A 3 -2.47 15.49 -2.11
C SER A 3 -1.90 14.82 -0.86
N TYR A 4 -2.00 15.48 0.31
CA TYR A 4 -1.50 14.94 1.57
C TYR A 4 -2.26 13.70 2.03
N SER A 5 -3.59 13.71 1.88
CA SER A 5 -4.41 12.53 2.17
C SER A 5 -4.07 11.36 1.25
N LEU A 6 -3.86 11.63 -0.04
CA LEU A 6 -3.49 10.60 -1.02
C LEU A 6 -2.13 9.97 -0.68
N PHE A 7 -1.15 10.80 -0.29
CA PHE A 7 0.16 10.32 0.16
C PHE A 7 0.04 9.44 1.42
N ALA A 8 -0.74 9.86 2.41
CA ALA A 8 -0.98 9.07 3.62
C ALA A 8 -1.65 7.72 3.31
N TYR A 9 -2.64 7.69 2.40
CA TYR A 9 -3.31 6.46 1.98
C TYR A 9 -2.41 5.49 1.20
N ALA A 10 -1.38 5.98 0.51
CA ALA A 10 -0.44 5.11 -0.22
C ALA A 10 0.23 4.09 0.72
N PHE A 11 0.59 4.49 1.94
CA PHE A 11 1.11 3.58 2.97
C PHE A 11 0.05 2.58 3.46
N GLY A 12 -1.20 3.03 3.58
CA GLY A 12 -2.32 2.18 3.99
C GLY A 12 -2.65 1.10 2.98
N LEU A 13 -2.47 1.38 1.68
CA LEU A 13 -2.75 0.43 0.60
C LEU A 13 -2.00 -0.89 0.79
N LEU A 14 -0.74 -0.85 1.22
CA LEU A 14 0.05 -2.05 1.52
C LEU A 14 -0.58 -2.86 2.66
N GLY A 15 -0.98 -2.21 3.75
CA GLY A 15 -1.67 -2.86 4.88
C GLY A 15 -2.98 -3.51 4.45
N PHE A 16 -3.81 -2.79 3.69
CA PHE A 16 -5.07 -3.30 3.16
C PHE A 16 -4.89 -4.51 2.23
N MET A 17 -3.88 -4.48 1.35
CA MET A 17 -3.57 -5.62 0.48
C MET A 17 -3.08 -6.82 1.30
N LEU A 18 -2.21 -6.61 2.29
CA LEU A 18 -1.72 -7.69 3.14
C LEU A 18 -2.85 -8.35 3.93
N VAL A 19 -3.78 -7.59 4.50
CA VAL A 19 -4.96 -8.16 5.19
C VAL A 19 -5.76 -9.06 4.25
N LYS A 20 -6.03 -8.61 3.02
CA LYS A 20 -6.76 -9.40 2.01
C LYS A 20 -6.07 -10.72 1.64
N VAL A 21 -4.73 -10.76 1.69
CA VAL A 21 -3.96 -11.98 1.42
C VAL A 21 -3.87 -12.89 2.66
N LEU A 22 -3.75 -12.31 3.85
CA LEU A 22 -3.55 -13.06 5.10
C LEU A 22 -4.85 -13.69 5.61
N VAL A 23 -5.98 -13.02 5.48
CA VAL A 23 -7.29 -13.49 6.01
C VAL A 23 -7.72 -14.84 5.41
N PRO A 24 -7.66 -15.09 4.08
CA PRO A 24 -7.95 -16.40 3.52
C PRO A 24 -7.08 -17.53 4.10
N GLY A 25 -5.84 -17.24 4.52
CA GLY A 25 -4.96 -18.20 5.18
C GLY A 25 -5.49 -18.71 6.52
N TYR A 26 -6.24 -17.88 7.25
CA TYR A 26 -6.94 -18.27 8.47
C TYR A 26 -8.22 -19.06 8.18
N PHE A 27 -9.01 -18.62 7.19
CA PHE A 27 -10.23 -19.32 6.79
C PHE A 27 -9.97 -20.71 6.21
N ALA A 28 -8.88 -20.89 5.45
CA ALA A 28 -8.43 -22.20 4.97
C ALA A 28 -8.09 -23.17 6.12
N ARG A 29 -7.83 -22.64 7.32
CA ARG A 29 -7.52 -23.39 8.54
C ARG A 29 -8.71 -23.49 9.49
N GLN A 30 -9.90 -23.10 9.04
CA GLN A 30 -11.12 -23.04 9.85
C GLN A 30 -11.00 -22.11 11.08
N ASP A 31 -10.01 -21.20 11.11
CA ASP A 31 -9.88 -20.19 12.15
C ASP A 31 -10.58 -18.91 11.71
N THR A 32 -11.85 -18.78 12.08
CA THR A 32 -12.65 -17.57 11.83
C THR A 32 -12.57 -16.56 12.97
N ARG A 33 -12.11 -16.98 14.16
CA ARG A 33 -12.11 -16.14 15.37
C ARG A 33 -10.93 -15.20 15.42
N THR A 34 -9.74 -15.66 15.04
CA THR A 34 -8.53 -14.85 15.09
C THR A 34 -8.60 -13.63 14.16
N PRO A 35 -9.03 -13.75 12.88
CA PRO A 35 -9.17 -12.58 12.01
C PRO A 35 -10.12 -11.51 12.55
N VAL A 36 -11.24 -11.94 13.14
CA VAL A 36 -12.23 -11.02 13.73
C VAL A 36 -11.66 -10.30 14.95
N ARG A 37 -10.98 -11.02 15.86
CA ARG A 37 -10.33 -10.42 17.03
C ARG A 37 -9.26 -9.40 16.64
N VAL A 38 -8.42 -9.74 15.66
CA VAL A 38 -7.39 -8.82 15.15
C VAL A 38 -8.03 -7.62 14.45
N GLY A 39 -9.10 -7.82 13.69
CA GLY A 39 -9.88 -6.74 13.08
C GLY A 39 -10.48 -5.77 14.10
N LEU A 40 -11.01 -6.29 15.22
CA LEU A 40 -11.50 -5.46 16.33
C LEU A 40 -10.38 -4.63 16.97
N ILE A 41 -9.20 -5.23 17.21
CA ILE A 41 -8.03 -4.49 17.71
C ILE A 41 -7.63 -3.38 16.74
N ALA A 42 -7.59 -3.68 15.44
CA ALA A 42 -7.26 -2.68 14.41
C ALA A 42 -8.30 -1.56 14.35
N MET A 43 -9.59 -1.87 14.47
CA MET A 43 -10.66 -0.87 14.52
C MET A 43 -10.53 0.04 15.75
N ALA A 44 -10.21 -0.52 16.93
CA ALA A 44 -9.94 0.26 18.13
C ALA A 44 -8.73 1.18 17.95
N VAL A 45 -7.63 0.65 17.39
CA VAL A 45 -6.43 1.45 17.05
C VAL A 45 -6.76 2.56 16.05
N ASN A 46 -7.63 2.31 15.07
CA ASN A 46 -8.07 3.32 14.12
C ASN A 46 -8.86 4.43 14.80
N MET A 47 -9.84 4.08 15.62
CA MET A 47 -10.68 5.05 16.33
C MET A 47 -9.85 5.91 17.28
N ILE A 48 -8.98 5.30 18.09
CA ILE A 48 -8.07 6.01 18.99
C ILE A 48 -7.11 6.88 18.18
N GLY A 49 -6.51 6.33 17.13
CA GLY A 49 -5.58 7.05 16.25
C GLY A 49 -6.23 8.25 15.56
N ASN A 50 -7.47 8.12 15.09
CA ASN A 50 -8.22 9.22 14.48
C ASN A 50 -8.46 10.35 15.49
N VAL A 51 -8.91 10.02 16.70
CA VAL A 51 -9.18 11.01 17.75
C VAL A 51 -7.88 11.72 18.17
N LEU A 52 -6.80 10.96 18.40
CA LEU A 52 -5.50 11.53 18.75
C LEU A 52 -4.93 12.40 17.63
N ALA A 53 -5.05 11.97 16.37
CA ALA A 53 -4.56 12.73 15.23
C ALA A 53 -5.34 14.04 15.05
N VAL A 54 -6.67 14.00 15.14
CA VAL A 54 -7.49 15.22 15.02
C VAL A 54 -7.20 16.20 16.16
N LEU A 55 -7.12 15.71 17.40
CA LEU A 55 -6.75 16.54 18.55
C LEU A 55 -5.34 17.11 18.37
N ALA A 56 -4.34 16.29 18.07
CA ALA A 56 -2.97 16.76 17.89
C ALA A 56 -2.83 17.80 16.77
N LEU A 57 -3.50 17.61 15.62
CA LEU A 57 -3.43 18.56 14.50
C LEU A 57 -4.22 19.86 14.76
N LEU A 58 -5.30 19.82 15.53
CA LEU A 58 -6.01 21.02 15.98
C LEU A 58 -5.17 21.85 16.95
N TRP A 59 -4.47 21.20 17.89
CA TRP A 59 -3.58 21.88 18.83
C TRP A 59 -2.34 22.49 18.17
N LEU A 60 -1.93 21.97 17.02
CA LEU A 60 -0.76 22.45 16.25
C LEU A 60 -1.10 23.50 15.18
N ASP A 61 -2.37 23.92 15.09
CA ASP A 61 -2.91 24.85 14.07
C ASP A 61 -2.50 24.48 12.63
N PHE A 62 -2.42 23.17 12.36
CA PHE A 62 -1.89 22.66 11.10
C PHE A 62 -2.93 22.74 9.97
N PRO A 63 -2.60 23.28 8.78
CA PRO A 63 -3.54 23.40 7.67
C PRO A 63 -3.75 22.05 6.97
N GLY A 64 -4.52 21.15 7.60
CA GLY A 64 -4.94 19.87 7.01
C GLY A 64 -5.24 18.73 7.99
N PRO A 65 -6.13 18.90 8.99
CA PRO A 65 -6.46 17.85 9.96
C PRO A 65 -6.92 16.52 9.34
N HIS A 66 -7.48 16.56 8.12
CA HIS A 66 -7.88 15.35 7.37
C HIS A 66 -6.71 14.42 6.99
N MET A 67 -5.48 14.92 6.92
CA MET A 67 -4.28 14.09 6.73
C MET A 67 -4.08 13.14 7.91
N GLY A 68 -4.35 13.61 9.13
CA GLY A 68 -4.25 12.80 10.35
C GLY A 68 -5.18 11.59 10.33
N LEU A 69 -6.41 11.77 9.82
CA LEU A 69 -7.39 10.68 9.66
C LEU A 69 -6.89 9.62 8.65
N ALA A 70 -6.34 10.06 7.53
CA ALA A 70 -5.78 9.17 6.51
C ALA A 70 -4.57 8.39 7.06
N MET A 71 -3.69 9.04 7.82
CA MET A 71 -2.54 8.40 8.47
C MET A 71 -2.95 7.38 9.54
N ALA A 72 -3.93 7.71 10.39
CA ALA A 72 -4.46 6.79 11.39
C ALA A 72 -5.12 5.56 10.75
N THR A 73 -5.76 5.75 9.59
CA THR A 73 -6.32 4.67 8.76
C THR A 73 -5.25 3.78 8.15
N ALA A 74 -4.21 4.38 7.57
CA ALA A 74 -3.06 3.65 7.08
C ALA A 74 -2.37 2.86 8.20
N PHE A 75 -2.12 3.48 9.35
CA PHE A 75 -1.48 2.85 10.49
C PHE A 75 -2.28 1.67 11.04
N SER A 76 -3.60 1.84 11.24
CA SER A 76 -4.48 0.74 11.67
C SER A 76 -4.42 -0.46 10.71
N SER A 77 -4.41 -0.21 9.39
CA SER A 77 -4.31 -1.29 8.41
C SER A 77 -2.98 -2.06 8.50
N LEU A 78 -1.87 -1.38 8.79
CA LEU A 78 -0.55 -1.99 9.00
C LEU A 78 -0.51 -2.80 10.30
N VAL A 79 -1.11 -2.29 11.39
CA VAL A 79 -1.26 -3.03 12.64
C VAL A 79 -2.08 -4.29 12.43
N ASN A 80 -3.20 -4.20 11.70
CA ASN A 80 -4.04 -5.37 11.35
C ASN A 80 -3.22 -6.43 10.60
N ALA A 81 -2.57 -6.04 9.51
CA ALA A 81 -1.71 -6.92 8.73
C ALA A 81 -0.58 -7.55 9.56
N GLY A 82 0.09 -6.74 10.39
CA GLY A 82 1.18 -7.19 11.25
C GLY A 82 0.76 -8.22 12.30
N LEU A 83 -0.40 -8.02 12.93
CA LEU A 83 -0.96 -8.95 13.91
C LEU A 83 -1.37 -10.29 13.26
N LEU A 84 -2.02 -10.25 12.10
CA LEU A 84 -2.35 -11.45 11.31
C LEU A 84 -1.07 -12.20 10.89
N TRP A 85 -0.07 -11.49 10.38
CA TRP A 85 1.20 -12.10 9.99
C TRP A 85 1.92 -12.74 11.18
N ARG A 86 1.96 -12.07 12.33
CA ARG A 86 2.54 -12.61 13.57
C ARG A 86 1.81 -13.86 14.04
N GLY A 87 0.49 -13.90 13.94
CA GLY A 87 -0.32 -15.06 14.29
C GLY A 87 -0.02 -16.27 13.40
N LEU A 88 0.04 -16.08 12.07
CA LEU A 88 0.41 -17.14 11.12
C LEU A 88 1.83 -17.66 11.31
N ARG A 89 2.79 -16.76 11.60
CA ARG A 89 4.17 -17.17 11.93
C ARG A 89 4.24 -18.00 13.22
N ARG A 90 3.52 -17.60 14.26
CA ARG A 90 3.49 -18.33 15.55
C ARG A 90 2.89 -19.72 15.42
N GLN A 91 1.91 -19.90 14.53
CA GLN A 91 1.31 -21.20 14.24
C GLN A 91 2.22 -22.13 13.40
N GLY A 92 3.45 -21.72 13.08
CA GLY A 92 4.44 -22.55 12.37
C GLY A 92 4.12 -22.82 10.90
N VAL A 93 3.08 -22.16 10.38
CA VAL A 93 2.51 -22.38 9.03
C VAL A 93 3.35 -21.73 7.96
N TYR A 94 3.91 -20.57 8.28
CA TYR A 94 4.55 -19.69 7.33
C TYR A 94 6.06 -19.79 7.47
N ARG A 95 6.68 -20.58 6.60
CA ARG A 95 8.11 -20.51 6.32
C ARG A 95 8.28 -19.62 5.08
N PRO A 96 8.86 -18.41 5.21
CA PRO A 96 9.15 -17.59 4.03
C PRO A 96 10.09 -18.39 3.13
N ALA A 97 9.69 -18.57 1.87
CA ALA A 97 10.53 -19.23 0.88
C ALA A 97 11.83 -18.42 0.65
N ASP A 98 12.87 -19.06 0.13
CA ASP A 98 14.08 -18.34 -0.24
C ASP A 98 13.80 -17.37 -1.40
N GLY A 99 14.37 -16.16 -1.31
CA GLY A 99 14.29 -15.14 -2.37
C GLY A 99 13.27 -14.02 -2.18
N TRP A 100 12.49 -13.99 -1.09
CA TRP A 100 11.59 -12.86 -0.78
C TRP A 100 12.33 -11.52 -0.64
N GLY A 101 13.51 -11.52 -0.01
CA GLY A 101 14.32 -10.29 0.12
C GLY A 101 14.75 -9.72 -1.24
N ARG A 102 15.18 -10.59 -2.17
CA ARG A 102 15.50 -10.19 -3.54
C ARG A 102 14.28 -9.63 -4.27
N LEU A 103 13.12 -10.28 -4.13
CA LEU A 103 11.88 -9.81 -4.75
C LEU A 103 11.47 -8.42 -4.21
N LEU A 104 11.59 -8.19 -2.90
CA LEU A 104 11.30 -6.90 -2.29
C LEU A 104 12.20 -5.79 -2.83
N VAL A 105 13.51 -6.04 -2.96
CA VAL A 105 14.46 -5.09 -3.55
C VAL A 105 14.11 -4.82 -5.01
N GLN A 106 13.77 -5.86 -5.78
CA GLN A 106 13.38 -5.72 -7.18
C GLN A 106 12.14 -4.84 -7.36
N VAL A 107 11.09 -5.12 -6.57
CA VAL A 107 9.85 -4.32 -6.55
C VAL A 107 10.13 -2.87 -6.12
N ALA A 108 10.98 -2.67 -5.12
CA ALA A 108 11.37 -1.33 -4.66
C ALA A 108 12.10 -0.54 -5.75
N ILE A 109 13.07 -1.16 -6.45
CA ILE A 109 13.78 -0.50 -7.55
C ILE A 109 12.84 -0.19 -8.72
N ALA A 110 11.96 -1.12 -9.09
CA ALA A 110 11.00 -0.91 -10.16
C ALA A 110 9.99 0.20 -9.80
N GLY A 111 9.52 0.24 -8.55
CA GLY A 111 8.64 1.29 -8.04
C GLY A 111 9.31 2.66 -8.00
N ALA A 112 10.56 2.73 -7.52
CA ALA A 112 11.34 3.96 -7.51
C ALA A 112 11.62 4.49 -8.93
N GLY A 113 11.99 3.60 -9.86
CA GLY A 113 12.21 3.95 -11.27
C GLY A 113 10.93 4.47 -11.95
N MET A 114 9.80 3.79 -11.75
CA MET A 114 8.49 4.28 -12.20
C MET A 114 8.17 5.66 -11.60
N GLY A 115 8.38 5.83 -10.30
CA GLY A 115 8.14 7.10 -9.61
C GLY A 115 9.00 8.25 -10.18
N LEU A 116 10.27 7.99 -10.47
CA LEU A 116 11.17 8.97 -11.06
C LEU A 116 10.74 9.38 -12.48
N VAL A 117 10.36 8.40 -13.31
CA VAL A 117 9.87 8.66 -14.67
C VAL A 117 8.58 9.47 -14.63
N LEU A 118 7.62 9.10 -13.79
CA LEU A 118 6.38 9.86 -13.64
C LEU A 118 6.61 11.25 -13.04
N TRP A 119 7.57 11.42 -12.15
CA TRP A 119 7.94 12.73 -11.61
C TRP A 119 8.52 13.64 -12.69
N TRP A 120 9.39 13.09 -13.55
CA TRP A 120 10.02 13.85 -14.64
C TRP A 120 9.03 14.20 -15.77
N LEU A 121 8.18 13.25 -16.17
CA LEU A 121 7.15 13.48 -17.20
C LEU A 121 5.89 14.17 -16.68
N GLY A 122 5.69 14.20 -15.36
CA GLY A 122 4.53 14.82 -14.72
C GLY A 122 4.47 16.33 -14.94
N GLY A 123 5.62 17.00 -15.13
CA GLY A 123 5.69 18.45 -15.28
C GLY A 123 5.35 19.21 -14.00
N ASP A 124 5.29 20.53 -14.10
CA ASP A 124 5.14 21.39 -12.92
C ASP A 124 3.72 21.43 -12.38
N LEU A 125 3.58 21.50 -11.06
CA LEU A 125 2.26 21.55 -10.40
C LEU A 125 1.46 22.79 -10.84
N ALA A 126 2.13 23.90 -11.15
CA ALA A 126 1.51 25.12 -11.66
C ALA A 126 0.78 24.88 -12.99
N ASP A 127 1.38 24.10 -13.90
CA ASP A 127 0.76 23.77 -15.19
C ASP A 127 -0.49 22.92 -15.01
N TRP A 128 -0.48 22.02 -14.03
CA TRP A 128 -1.67 21.25 -13.69
C TRP A 128 -2.78 22.14 -13.14
N LEU A 129 -2.47 23.11 -12.29
CA LEU A 129 -3.45 23.99 -11.68
C LEU A 129 -4.15 24.90 -12.70
N VAL A 130 -3.42 25.37 -13.72
CA VAL A 130 -3.94 26.25 -14.77
C VAL A 130 -4.63 25.47 -15.90
N ALA A 131 -4.24 24.21 -16.14
CA ALA A 131 -4.83 23.38 -17.18
C ALA A 131 -6.33 23.12 -16.95
N GLY A 132 -7.14 23.24 -18.02
CA GLY A 132 -8.54 22.84 -18.01
C GLY A 132 -8.74 21.33 -17.84
N THR A 133 -9.97 20.90 -17.56
CA THR A 133 -10.30 19.49 -17.25
C THR A 133 -9.88 18.51 -18.36
N TRP A 134 -10.09 18.87 -19.62
CA TRP A 134 -9.81 17.98 -20.75
C TRP A 134 -8.31 17.68 -20.95
N PRO A 135 -7.41 18.68 -20.98
CA PRO A 135 -5.96 18.44 -20.95
C PRO A 135 -5.48 17.56 -19.80
N ARG A 136 -6.07 17.71 -18.60
CA ARG A 136 -5.71 16.87 -17.44
C ARG A 136 -6.08 15.41 -17.66
N ILE A 137 -7.27 15.14 -18.20
CA ILE A 137 -7.72 13.77 -18.53
C ILE A 137 -6.79 13.14 -19.56
N VAL A 138 -6.48 13.85 -20.65
CA VAL A 138 -5.57 13.35 -21.69
C VAL A 138 -4.20 13.07 -21.11
N ARG A 139 -3.65 13.98 -20.29
CA ARG A 139 -2.35 13.77 -19.62
C ARG A 139 -2.34 12.52 -18.74
N LEU A 140 -3.36 12.33 -17.91
CA LEU A 140 -3.47 11.15 -17.06
C LEU A 140 -3.67 9.86 -17.89
N ALA A 141 -4.41 9.93 -18.98
CA ALA A 141 -4.72 8.79 -19.83
C ALA A 141 -3.47 8.16 -20.47
N TRP A 142 -2.39 8.91 -20.70
CA TRP A 142 -1.13 8.36 -21.17
C TRP A 142 -0.10 8.14 -20.05
N LEU A 143 -0.08 8.99 -19.01
CA LEU A 143 0.86 8.86 -17.89
C LEU A 143 0.64 7.57 -17.10
N VAL A 144 -0.61 7.19 -16.84
CA VAL A 144 -0.95 5.96 -16.10
C VAL A 144 -0.46 4.69 -16.81
N PRO A 145 -0.81 4.42 -18.08
CA PRO A 145 -0.31 3.24 -18.77
C PRO A 145 1.20 3.30 -19.01
N LEU A 146 1.79 4.48 -19.18
CA LEU A 146 3.26 4.61 -19.27
C LEU A 146 3.94 4.18 -17.97
N GLY A 147 3.45 4.67 -16.81
CA GLY A 147 3.98 4.25 -15.51
C GLY A 147 3.87 2.74 -15.30
N ALA A 148 2.71 2.16 -15.65
CA ALA A 148 2.51 0.72 -15.60
C ALA A 148 3.49 -0.04 -16.51
N ALA A 149 3.72 0.45 -17.74
CA ALA A 149 4.68 -0.14 -18.66
C ALA A 149 6.11 -0.08 -18.13
N VAL A 150 6.54 1.08 -17.60
CA VAL A 150 7.88 1.26 -16.99
C VAL A 150 8.08 0.29 -15.84
N TYR A 151 7.11 0.17 -14.94
CA TYR A 151 7.18 -0.77 -13.81
C TYR A 151 7.35 -2.22 -14.28
N VAL A 152 6.56 -2.67 -15.25
CA VAL A 152 6.64 -4.03 -15.80
C VAL A 152 7.98 -4.27 -16.50
N VAL A 153 8.45 -3.30 -17.31
CA VAL A 153 9.73 -3.40 -18.01
C VAL A 153 10.90 -3.47 -17.01
N LEU A 154 10.91 -2.64 -15.98
CA LEU A 154 11.96 -2.67 -14.95
C LEU A 154 11.97 -3.99 -14.19
N LEU A 155 10.81 -4.52 -13.82
CA LEU A 155 10.72 -5.86 -13.20
C LEU A 155 11.22 -6.96 -14.14
N TRP A 156 10.88 -6.89 -15.41
CA TRP A 156 11.31 -7.85 -16.43
C TRP A 156 12.83 -7.81 -16.63
N LEU A 157 13.43 -6.61 -16.72
CA LEU A 157 14.88 -6.40 -16.83
C LEU A 157 15.64 -6.92 -15.60
N GLN A 158 15.06 -6.80 -14.40
CA GLN A 158 15.63 -7.35 -13.17
C GLN A 158 15.50 -8.88 -13.06
N GLY A 159 14.89 -9.53 -14.06
CA GLY A 159 14.75 -10.98 -14.16
C GLY A 159 13.55 -11.55 -13.42
N VAL A 160 12.56 -10.72 -13.04
CA VAL A 160 11.30 -11.20 -12.47
C VAL A 160 10.46 -11.83 -13.57
N ARG A 161 10.53 -13.17 -13.67
CA ARG A 161 9.73 -13.92 -14.65
C ARG A 161 8.33 -14.17 -14.08
N LEU A 162 7.30 -13.63 -14.75
CA LEU A 162 5.87 -13.89 -14.46
C LEU A 162 5.54 -15.40 -14.42
N SER A 163 6.34 -16.23 -15.09
CA SER A 163 6.20 -17.70 -15.07
C SER A 163 6.53 -18.35 -13.72
N ARG A 164 7.27 -17.69 -12.81
CA ARG A 164 7.51 -18.21 -11.44
C ARG A 164 6.27 -18.09 -10.54
N LEU A 165 5.37 -17.16 -10.82
CA LEU A 165 4.09 -17.00 -10.09
C LEU A 165 3.04 -18.04 -10.51
N ARG A 166 3.27 -18.79 -11.61
CA ARG A 166 2.35 -19.79 -12.16
C ARG A 166 2.59 -21.23 -11.69
N ARG A 167 3.63 -21.50 -10.88
CA ARG A 167 3.84 -22.87 -10.36
C ARG A 167 3.01 -23.07 -9.08
N PRO A 168 2.07 -24.04 -9.04
CA PRO A 168 1.48 -24.50 -7.79
C PRO A 168 2.60 -25.12 -6.96
N LEU A 169 2.84 -24.58 -5.76
CA LEU A 169 3.66 -25.25 -4.75
C LEU A 169 2.83 -26.40 -4.17
N ILE A 170 2.75 -27.50 -4.92
CA ILE A 170 2.36 -28.81 -4.41
C ILE A 170 3.56 -29.71 -4.68
N GLY A 171 4.30 -29.98 -3.61
CA GLY A 171 5.45 -30.88 -3.54
C GLY A 171 5.67 -31.18 -2.07
#